data_AF-A0A9D7YYF4-F1
#
_entry.id   AF-A0A9D7YYF4-F1
#
_cell.length_a   1.000
_cell.length_b   1.000
_cell.length_c   1.000
_cell.angle_alpha   90.00
_cell.angle_beta   90.00
_cell.angle_gamma   90.00
#
_symmetry.space_group_name_H-M   'P 1'
#
loop_
_entity.id
_entity.type
_entity.pdbx_description
1 polymer ?
#
loop_
_entity_poly.entity_id
_entity_poly.type
_entity_poly.pdbx_seq_one_letter_code
_entity_poly.pdbx_strand_id
1 'polypeptide(L)'
;MNVIRGARGRASDAAGGAYRRSRRFFIDTENTKIVLALVILGVTLSLAIPNVFPELKRSGPECTSLMSPPGGNQRSMLAENGDTRQDLTLIVDIDANQTNEREDPLIKVGEPLIVDVVFQNDDIGAITLYFVDDAIAVGSPASPDSVGGIYLEIRNKATNQLYSGSLQGVPPIINGSFDYEDLHVLQSRRRCSVRVIFEPQQLAAMNMGVGEYEIRAYYNNPNRGVLPATAPDGSTPTATPMFQDQGVWRGRINSKIVTFEISP
;
A
#
# COMPACT_ATOMS: atom_id res chain seq x y z
N MET A 1 57.88 23.92 -52.43
CA MET A 1 57.09 22.86 -53.08
C MET A 1 56.98 21.69 -52.12
N ASN A 2 55.75 21.16 -52.00
CA ASN A 2 55.33 19.95 -51.28
C ASN A 2 56.31 18.76 -51.49
N VAL A 3 56.45 17.76 -50.60
CA VAL A 3 55.44 16.74 -50.26
C VAL A 3 55.87 15.92 -49.01
N ILE A 4 54.85 15.52 -48.26
CA ILE A 4 54.79 14.63 -47.08
C ILE A 4 54.92 13.14 -47.45
N ARG A 5 55.56 12.31 -46.61
CA ARG A 5 55.28 10.87 -46.30
C ARG A 5 56.50 10.29 -45.55
N GLY A 6 56.42 9.51 -44.47
CA GLY A 6 55.33 8.97 -43.67
C GLY A 6 55.96 8.07 -42.59
N ALA A 7 55.44 8.11 -41.36
CA ALA A 7 55.81 7.16 -40.31
C ALA A 7 54.53 6.48 -39.81
N ARG A 8 54.34 5.23 -40.25
CA ARG A 8 53.37 4.27 -39.71
C ARG A 8 53.99 3.54 -38.53
N GLY A 9 53.19 3.31 -37.48
CA GLY A 9 53.21 2.05 -36.74
C GLY A 9 53.76 2.08 -35.31
N ARG A 10 52.98 2.61 -34.36
CA ARG A 10 52.98 2.14 -32.96
C ARG A 10 51.58 2.25 -32.38
N ALA A 11 50.75 1.23 -32.64
CA ALA A 11 49.46 1.04 -31.98
C ALA A 11 49.10 -0.45 -32.00
N SER A 12 49.78 -1.27 -31.21
CA SER A 12 49.39 -2.68 -31.04
C SER A 12 49.71 -3.32 -29.68
N ASP A 13 50.25 -2.59 -28.70
CA ASP A 13 50.72 -3.24 -27.45
C ASP A 13 49.88 -2.95 -26.18
N ALA A 14 48.88 -2.07 -26.24
CA ALA A 14 48.13 -1.67 -25.04
C ALA A 14 46.93 -2.59 -24.69
N ALA A 15 46.31 -3.26 -25.66
CA ALA A 15 45.08 -4.03 -25.44
C ALA A 15 45.33 -5.45 -24.87
N GLY A 16 46.51 -6.03 -25.09
CA GLY A 16 46.85 -7.37 -24.61
C GLY A 16 47.17 -7.47 -23.12
N GLY A 17 47.55 -6.34 -22.49
CA GLY A 17 47.96 -6.28 -21.08
C GLY A 17 46.80 -6.29 -20.09
N ALA A 18 45.70 -5.58 -20.41
CA ALA A 18 44.53 -5.48 -19.55
C ALA A 18 43.77 -6.82 -19.46
N TYR A 19 43.60 -7.51 -20.59
CA TYR A 19 42.91 -8.80 -20.63
C TYR A 19 43.69 -9.92 -19.94
N ARG A 20 45.04 -9.88 -19.97
CA ARG A 20 45.87 -10.84 -19.23
C ARG A 20 45.95 -10.56 -17.73
N ARG A 21 45.70 -9.32 -17.27
CA ARG A 21 45.64 -8.96 -15.84
C ARG A 21 44.31 -9.37 -15.20
N SER A 22 43.18 -9.14 -15.87
CA SER A 22 41.87 -9.54 -15.34
C SER A 22 41.77 -11.07 -15.21
N ARG A 23 42.29 -11.83 -16.19
CA ARG A 23 42.24 -13.30 -16.14
C ARG A 23 43.10 -13.93 -15.03
N ARG A 24 44.22 -13.31 -14.63
CA ARG A 24 45.02 -13.82 -13.50
C ARG A 24 44.38 -13.55 -12.15
N PHE A 25 43.62 -12.47 -12.01
CA PHE A 25 42.91 -12.18 -10.76
C PHE A 25 41.85 -13.25 -10.42
N PHE A 26 41.27 -13.90 -11.43
CA PHE A 26 40.27 -14.97 -11.27
C PHE A 26 40.85 -16.39 -11.11
N ILE A 27 42.18 -16.58 -11.22
CA ILE A 27 42.81 -17.93 -11.18
C ILE A 27 43.50 -18.22 -9.83
N ASP A 28 43.67 -17.21 -8.98
CA ASP A 28 44.15 -17.43 -7.61
C ASP A 28 42.99 -17.82 -6.69
N THR A 29 43.08 -19.02 -6.12
CA THR A 29 42.09 -19.62 -5.20
C THR A 29 41.86 -18.82 -3.91
N GLU A 30 42.71 -17.84 -3.61
CA GLU A 30 42.51 -16.89 -2.52
C GLU A 30 41.57 -15.74 -2.89
N ASN A 31 41.58 -15.29 -4.15
CA ASN A 31 40.71 -14.20 -4.60
C ASN A 31 39.27 -14.65 -4.80
N THR A 32 39.02 -15.90 -5.21
CA THR A 32 37.66 -16.46 -5.29
C THR A 32 36.99 -16.54 -3.93
N LYS A 33 37.74 -16.81 -2.85
CA LYS A 33 37.22 -16.77 -1.48
C LYS A 33 36.83 -15.36 -1.04
N ILE A 34 37.61 -14.35 -1.41
CA ILE A 34 37.31 -12.94 -1.10
C ILE A 34 36.06 -12.47 -1.85
N VAL A 35 35.94 -12.80 -3.14
CA VAL A 35 34.74 -12.45 -3.93
C VAL A 35 33.49 -13.15 -3.39
N LEU A 36 33.59 -14.45 -3.08
CA LEU A 36 32.48 -15.20 -2.49
C LEU A 36 32.09 -14.65 -1.11
N ALA A 37 33.08 -14.29 -0.28
CA ALA A 37 32.84 -13.67 1.01
C ALA A 37 32.15 -12.31 0.88
N LEU A 38 32.51 -11.48 -0.10
CA LEU A 38 31.84 -10.21 -0.35
C LEU A 38 30.41 -10.37 -0.86
N VAL A 39 30.15 -11.38 -1.71
CA VAL A 39 28.79 -11.68 -2.17
C VAL A 39 27.93 -12.19 -1.02
N ILE A 40 28.44 -13.13 -0.22
CA ILE A 40 27.74 -13.63 0.96
C ILE A 40 27.51 -12.49 1.95
N LEU A 41 28.52 -11.64 2.21
CA LEU A 41 28.41 -10.48 3.08
C LEU A 41 27.34 -9.51 2.57
N GLY A 42 27.33 -9.21 1.26
CA GLY A 42 26.32 -8.37 0.63
C GLY A 42 24.91 -8.92 0.74
N VAL A 43 24.73 -10.24 0.52
CA VAL A 43 23.44 -10.92 0.70
C VAL A 43 23.03 -10.91 2.17
N THR A 44 23.94 -11.23 3.10
CA THR A 44 23.65 -11.19 4.54
C THR A 44 23.36 -9.79 5.05
N LEU A 45 24.06 -8.75 4.58
CA LEU A 45 23.74 -7.35 4.90
C LEU A 45 22.39 -6.96 4.29
N SER A 46 22.07 -7.39 3.07
CA SER A 46 20.75 -7.12 2.48
C SER A 46 19.60 -7.78 3.25
N LEU A 47 19.85 -8.93 3.87
CA LEU A 47 18.89 -9.63 4.74
C LEU A 47 18.91 -9.13 6.19
N ALA A 48 20.05 -8.66 6.69
CA ALA A 48 20.27 -8.23 8.07
C ALA A 48 20.13 -6.72 8.28
N ILE A 49 19.91 -5.93 7.22
CA ILE A 49 19.53 -4.52 7.32
C ILE A 49 18.03 -4.39 7.01
N PRO A 50 17.14 -4.71 7.96
CA PRO A 50 15.73 -4.42 7.81
C PRO A 50 15.41 -2.92 7.99
N ASN A 51 16.38 -2.04 8.26
CA ASN A 51 16.13 -0.68 8.78
C ASN A 51 16.51 0.49 7.86
N VAL A 52 16.84 0.27 6.58
CA VAL A 52 17.24 1.38 5.68
C VAL A 52 16.04 2.10 5.03
N PHE A 53 14.84 1.53 5.07
CA PHE A 53 13.62 2.18 4.57
C PHE A 53 12.47 2.06 5.58
N PRO A 54 12.38 2.96 6.57
CA PRO A 54 11.25 2.97 7.51
C PRO A 54 9.91 3.28 6.83
N GLU A 55 9.92 4.03 5.72
CA GLU A 55 8.73 4.39 4.93
C GLU A 55 8.04 3.15 4.32
N LEU A 56 8.82 2.16 3.86
CA LEU A 56 8.30 0.88 3.33
C LEU A 56 7.78 -0.08 4.42
N LYS A 57 7.96 0.22 5.70
CA LYS A 57 7.54 -0.64 6.82
C LYS A 57 6.22 -0.23 7.46
N ARG A 58 5.83 1.06 7.36
CA ARG A 58 4.54 1.50 7.90
C ARG A 58 3.40 1.18 6.92
N SER A 59 3.60 1.51 5.65
CA SER A 59 2.65 1.25 4.56
C SER A 59 2.93 -0.12 3.91
N GLY A 60 1.89 -0.92 3.68
CA GLY A 60 2.00 -2.20 2.95
C GLY A 60 2.07 -1.99 1.44
N PRO A 61 2.01 -3.06 0.61
CA PRO A 61 1.69 -2.91 -0.81
C PRO A 61 0.33 -2.21 -1.02
N GLU A 62 0.10 -1.61 -2.19
CA GLU A 62 -1.20 -1.03 -2.52
C GLU A 62 -2.31 -2.08 -2.44
N CYS A 63 -3.44 -1.76 -1.81
CA CYS A 63 -4.54 -2.73 -1.66
C CYS A 63 -5.09 -3.22 -3.00
N THR A 64 -5.03 -2.38 -4.04
CA THR A 64 -5.42 -2.67 -5.42
C THR A 64 -4.53 -3.70 -6.11
N SER A 65 -3.26 -3.78 -5.67
CA SER A 65 -2.27 -4.74 -6.17
C SER A 65 -2.40 -6.13 -5.55
N LEU A 66 -3.24 -6.28 -4.53
CA LEU A 66 -3.52 -7.58 -3.93
C LEU A 66 -4.27 -8.47 -4.91
N MET A 67 -3.99 -9.77 -4.85
CA MET A 67 -4.68 -10.72 -5.70
C MET A 67 -6.19 -10.75 -5.40
N SER A 68 -6.99 -10.88 -6.45
CA SER A 68 -8.39 -11.25 -6.33
C SER A 68 -8.52 -12.70 -5.84
N PRO A 69 -9.59 -13.04 -5.11
CA PRO A 69 -9.77 -14.36 -4.52
C PRO A 69 -9.86 -15.43 -5.62
N PRO A 70 -8.95 -16.42 -5.68
CA PRO A 70 -8.90 -17.39 -6.77
C PRO A 70 -10.03 -18.42 -6.62
N GLY A 71 -11.29 -18.01 -6.82
CA GLY A 71 -12.49 -18.83 -6.68
C GLY A 71 -12.73 -19.32 -5.23
N GLY A 72 -13.85 -18.93 -4.63
CA GLY A 72 -14.19 -19.34 -3.26
C GLY A 72 -13.34 -18.65 -2.18
N ASN A 73 -13.80 -18.72 -0.93
CA ASN A 73 -13.16 -18.07 0.21
C ASN A 73 -12.09 -18.99 0.84
N GLN A 74 -10.93 -18.44 1.18
CA GLN A 74 -9.81 -19.15 1.82
C GLN A 74 -9.91 -19.21 3.35
N ARG A 75 -11.11 -19.02 3.93
CA ARG A 75 -11.30 -19.19 5.37
C ARG A 75 -11.04 -20.65 5.76
N SER A 76 -10.07 -20.86 6.64
CA SER A 76 -9.84 -22.15 7.28
C SER A 76 -11.04 -22.50 8.17
N MET A 77 -11.44 -23.78 8.21
CA MET A 77 -12.46 -24.33 9.13
C MET A 77 -12.21 -23.98 10.61
N LEU A 78 -10.97 -23.64 10.97
CA LEU A 78 -10.58 -23.23 12.32
C LEU A 78 -11.02 -21.79 12.66
N ALA A 79 -11.24 -20.93 11.65
CA ALA A 79 -11.62 -19.52 11.82
C ALA A 79 -13.14 -19.31 11.96
N GLU A 80 -13.95 -20.33 11.69
CA GLU A 80 -15.42 -20.27 11.75
C GLU A 80 -16.02 -20.87 13.03
N ASN A 81 -15.38 -21.90 13.59
CA ASN A 81 -15.84 -22.50 14.84
C ASN A 81 -15.52 -21.66 16.09
N GLY A 82 -14.70 -20.62 15.93
CA GLY A 82 -14.57 -19.56 16.92
C GLY A 82 -15.52 -18.42 16.57
N ASP A 83 -16.06 -17.75 17.57
CA ASP A 83 -16.71 -16.43 17.50
C ASP A 83 -15.73 -15.31 16.99
N THR A 84 -14.69 -15.71 16.24
CA THR A 84 -13.59 -14.92 15.73
C THR A 84 -14.10 -14.03 14.61
N ARG A 85 -14.53 -12.82 15.02
CA ARG A 85 -14.51 -11.63 14.18
C ARG A 85 -13.19 -11.61 13.41
N GLN A 86 -13.26 -11.43 12.09
CA GLN A 86 -12.08 -11.13 11.30
C GLN A 86 -11.44 -9.86 11.85
N ASP A 87 -10.28 -10.01 12.49
CA ASP A 87 -9.60 -8.93 13.18
C ASP A 87 -8.86 -8.06 12.16
N LEU A 88 -9.54 -6.99 11.75
CA LEU A 88 -9.07 -6.04 10.76
C LEU A 88 -8.84 -4.71 11.47
N THR A 89 -7.60 -4.26 11.49
CA THR A 89 -7.21 -2.97 12.06
C THR A 89 -7.03 -1.95 10.93
N LEU A 90 -7.53 -0.74 11.15
CA LEU A 90 -7.31 0.40 10.26
C LEU A 90 -6.33 1.37 10.91
N ILE A 91 -5.31 1.78 10.16
CA ILE A 91 -4.29 2.74 10.61
C ILE A 91 -4.27 3.89 9.61
N VAL A 92 -4.12 5.11 10.12
CA VAL A 92 -3.86 6.30 9.31
C VAL A 92 -2.42 6.71 9.57
N ASP A 93 -1.67 6.92 8.50
CA ASP A 93 -0.35 7.54 8.53
C ASP A 93 -0.39 8.77 7.62
N ILE A 94 0.28 9.85 8.01
CA ILE A 94 0.36 11.07 7.21
C ILE A 94 1.80 11.20 6.76
N ASP A 95 1.99 11.16 5.44
CA ASP A 95 3.29 11.31 4.81
C ASP A 95 3.62 12.82 4.73
N ALA A 96 4.06 13.37 5.86
CA ALA A 96 4.70 14.67 5.88
C ALA A 96 6.16 14.46 5.50
N ASN A 97 6.53 14.86 4.28
CA ASN A 97 7.89 14.84 3.77
C ASN A 97 8.90 15.20 4.87
N GLN A 98 9.58 14.17 5.37
CA GLN A 98 10.87 14.18 6.07
C GLN A 98 11.21 15.47 6.83
N THR A 99 11.09 15.49 8.16
CA THR A 99 12.17 16.02 9.04
C THR A 99 11.88 15.97 10.53
N ASN A 100 10.63 15.85 10.97
CA ASN A 100 10.35 15.98 12.39
C ASN A 100 9.84 14.68 12.99
N GLU A 101 10.60 14.14 13.95
CA GLU A 101 10.17 13.18 14.96
C GLU A 101 9.04 13.74 15.88
N ARG A 102 8.32 14.76 15.42
CA ARG A 102 7.15 15.30 16.11
C ARG A 102 6.04 14.25 16.07
N GLU A 103 5.30 14.16 17.18
CA GLU A 103 4.08 13.36 17.26
C GLU A 103 3.01 13.85 16.27
N ASP A 104 3.05 15.14 15.89
CA ASP A 104 2.12 15.78 14.97
C ASP A 104 2.81 16.15 13.63
N PRO A 105 2.37 15.60 12.49
CA PRO A 105 2.83 15.95 11.15
C PRO A 105 2.54 17.43 10.84
N LEU A 106 3.52 18.11 10.24
CA LEU A 106 3.43 19.51 9.84
C LEU A 106 3.42 19.60 8.31
N ILE A 107 2.42 20.29 7.76
CA ILE A 107 2.20 20.47 6.32
C ILE A 107 2.23 21.97 6.03
N LYS A 108 3.03 22.42 5.08
CA LYS A 108 3.03 23.85 4.75
C LYS A 108 1.86 24.19 3.85
N VAL A 109 1.36 25.42 3.97
CA VAL A 109 0.37 25.95 3.04
C VAL A 109 0.93 25.87 1.62
N GLY A 110 0.15 25.26 0.72
CA GLY A 110 0.56 25.04 -0.67
C GLY A 110 1.24 23.69 -0.92
N GLU A 111 1.51 22.89 0.12
CA GLU A 111 1.94 21.50 -0.01
C GLU A 111 0.73 20.55 0.03
N PRO A 112 0.78 19.40 -0.67
CA PRO A 112 -0.27 18.41 -0.61
C PRO A 112 -0.28 17.72 0.77
N LEU A 113 -1.47 17.35 1.23
CA LEU A 113 -1.64 16.44 2.36
C LEU A 113 -1.69 15.01 1.80
N ILE A 114 -0.72 14.18 2.16
CA ILE A 114 -0.66 12.77 1.72
C ILE A 114 -1.03 11.89 2.91
N VAL A 115 -2.08 11.09 2.76
CA VAL A 115 -2.61 10.20 3.80
C VAL A 115 -2.55 8.76 3.31
N ASP A 116 -1.81 7.92 4.03
CA ASP A 116 -1.82 6.48 3.81
C ASP A 116 -2.83 5.82 4.77
N VAL A 117 -3.86 5.20 4.21
CA VAL A 117 -4.83 4.39 4.95
C VAL A 117 -4.39 2.93 4.87
N VAL A 118 -3.95 2.38 5.99
CA VAL A 118 -3.36 1.03 6.06
C VAL A 118 -4.35 0.05 6.69
N PHE A 119 -4.68 -0.99 5.93
CA PHE A 119 -5.39 -2.16 6.43
C PHE A 119 -4.38 -3.16 6.98
N GLN A 120 -4.61 -3.64 8.19
CA GLN A 120 -3.81 -4.68 8.83
C GLN A 120 -4.70 -5.86 9.21
N ASN A 121 -4.41 -7.02 8.64
CA ASN A 121 -5.08 -8.27 9.00
C ASN A 121 -4.39 -8.88 10.23
N ASP A 122 -5.03 -8.72 11.39
CA ASP A 122 -4.60 -9.29 12.67
C ASP A 122 -5.22 -10.68 12.94
N ASP A 123 -5.93 -11.24 11.96
CA ASP A 123 -6.45 -12.60 12.01
C ASP A 123 -5.38 -13.62 11.59
N ILE A 124 -5.59 -14.88 11.98
CA ILE A 124 -4.82 -16.05 11.56
C ILE A 124 -5.18 -16.52 10.13
N GLY A 125 -6.34 -16.11 9.63
CA GLY A 125 -6.82 -16.39 8.27
C GLY A 125 -6.61 -15.22 7.31
N ALA A 126 -6.72 -15.49 6.00
CA ALA A 126 -6.83 -14.42 5.02
C ALA A 126 -8.20 -13.74 5.11
N ILE A 127 -8.25 -12.45 4.79
CA ILE A 127 -9.47 -11.64 4.75
C ILE A 127 -9.65 -11.14 3.32
N THR A 128 -10.85 -11.35 2.75
CA THR A 128 -11.22 -10.72 1.48
C THR A 128 -11.84 -9.35 1.77
N LEU A 129 -11.23 -8.30 1.25
CA LEU A 129 -11.72 -6.92 1.29
C LEU A 129 -12.51 -6.63 0.02
N TYR A 130 -13.57 -5.84 0.15
CA TYR A 130 -14.19 -5.17 -0.99
C TYR A 130 -13.67 -3.74 -1.02
N PHE A 131 -13.00 -3.40 -2.11
CA PHE A 131 -12.38 -2.11 -2.31
C PHE A 131 -12.51 -1.74 -3.78
N VAL A 132 -13.08 -0.57 -4.04
CA VAL A 132 -13.19 -0.01 -5.39
C VAL A 132 -12.17 1.12 -5.47
N ASP A 133 -11.36 1.10 -6.52
CA ASP A 133 -10.43 2.19 -6.80
C ASP A 133 -11.19 3.51 -6.89
N ASP A 134 -10.59 4.58 -6.38
CA ASP A 134 -11.18 5.92 -6.37
C ASP A 134 -12.52 6.05 -5.62
N ALA A 135 -12.86 5.16 -4.68
CA ALA A 135 -14.08 5.27 -3.85
C ALA A 135 -13.79 5.80 -2.43
N ILE A 136 -13.23 7.01 -2.34
CA ILE A 136 -12.82 7.63 -1.06
C ILE A 136 -13.52 8.97 -0.87
N ALA A 137 -14.33 9.06 0.19
CA ALA A 137 -15.05 10.27 0.53
C ALA A 137 -14.46 10.96 1.77
N VAL A 138 -14.58 12.29 1.81
CA VAL A 138 -14.30 13.10 3.01
C VAL A 138 -15.60 13.39 3.72
N GLY A 139 -15.63 13.14 5.02
CA GLY A 139 -16.79 13.29 5.88
C GLY A 139 -17.31 11.94 6.39
N SER A 140 -18.60 11.92 6.74
CA SER A 140 -19.26 10.75 7.30
C SER A 140 -20.23 10.12 6.28
N PRO A 141 -20.39 8.79 6.25
CA PRO A 141 -21.36 8.14 5.36
C PRO A 141 -22.78 8.63 5.65
N ALA A 142 -23.51 9.07 4.61
CA ALA A 142 -24.90 9.50 4.74
C ALA A 142 -25.84 8.33 5.10
N SER A 143 -25.54 7.11 4.65
CA SER A 143 -26.28 5.89 5.00
C SER A 143 -25.30 4.75 5.33
N PRO A 144 -24.88 4.65 6.60
CA PRO A 144 -23.89 3.66 7.06
C PRO A 144 -24.24 2.20 6.77
N ASP A 145 -25.52 1.90 6.55
CA ASP A 145 -26.02 0.53 6.39
C ASP A 145 -26.13 0.09 4.91
N SER A 146 -25.93 1.01 3.96
CA SER A 146 -26.09 0.74 2.53
C SER A 146 -24.91 1.16 1.66
N VAL A 147 -24.02 2.00 2.18
CA VAL A 147 -22.85 2.51 1.45
C VAL A 147 -21.58 1.93 2.06
N GLY A 148 -20.70 1.39 1.23
CA GLY A 148 -19.38 0.94 1.67
C GLY A 148 -18.25 1.76 1.10
N GLY A 149 -17.03 1.45 1.55
CA GLY A 149 -15.81 2.11 1.13
C GLY A 149 -15.07 2.78 2.28
N ILE A 150 -14.13 3.66 1.91
CA ILE A 150 -13.27 4.39 2.84
C ILE A 150 -13.78 5.82 2.99
N TYR A 151 -13.87 6.28 4.24
CA TYR A 151 -14.22 7.65 4.59
C TYR A 151 -13.13 8.27 5.45
N LEU A 152 -12.76 9.50 5.12
CA LEU A 152 -11.84 10.32 5.90
C LEU A 152 -12.62 11.42 6.60
N GLU A 153 -12.83 11.30 7.90
CA GLU A 153 -13.37 12.39 8.71
C GLU A 153 -12.24 13.34 9.09
N ILE A 154 -12.26 14.55 8.54
CA ILE A 154 -11.30 15.61 8.85
C ILE A 154 -12.03 16.70 9.63
N ARG A 155 -11.49 17.10 10.78
CA ARG A 155 -12.04 18.15 11.63
C ARG A 155 -11.01 19.22 11.92
N ASN A 156 -11.44 20.48 11.92
CA ASN A 156 -10.65 21.55 12.52
C ASN A 156 -10.73 21.41 14.05
N LYS A 157 -9.60 21.34 14.75
CA LYS A 157 -9.56 21.09 16.19
C LYS A 157 -10.06 22.28 17.02
N ALA A 158 -9.86 23.51 16.52
CA ALA A 158 -10.29 24.73 17.21
C ALA A 158 -11.80 24.99 17.07
N THR A 159 -12.36 24.76 15.88
CA THR A 159 -13.79 25.06 15.60
C THR A 159 -14.68 23.82 15.67
N ASN A 160 -14.11 22.63 15.76
CA ASN A 160 -14.80 21.33 15.61
C ASN A 160 -15.63 21.23 14.32
N GLN A 161 -15.29 22.01 13.30
CA GLN A 161 -15.92 21.95 11.99
C GLN A 161 -15.50 20.65 11.29
N LEU A 162 -16.49 19.82 10.92
CA LEU A 162 -16.29 18.66 10.06
C LEU A 162 -16.23 19.12 8.59
N TYR A 163 -15.19 18.71 7.90
CA TYR A 163 -15.06 18.92 6.47
C TYR A 163 -15.73 17.78 5.72
N SER A 164 -16.34 18.11 4.58
CA SER A 164 -17.00 17.15 3.70
C SER A 164 -16.70 17.47 2.26
N GLY A 165 -16.50 16.44 1.44
CA GLY A 165 -16.23 16.55 0.02
C GLY A 165 -16.02 15.16 -0.59
N SER A 166 -16.09 15.07 -1.92
CA SER A 166 -15.57 13.90 -2.63
C SER A 166 -14.20 14.28 -3.18
N LEU A 167 -13.18 13.50 -2.86
CA LEU A 167 -11.84 13.67 -3.43
C LEU A 167 -11.73 12.85 -4.72
N GLN A 168 -12.26 11.64 -4.66
CA GLN A 168 -12.25 10.63 -5.71
C GLN A 168 -13.56 9.84 -5.56
N GLY A 169 -14.39 9.88 -6.62
CA GLY A 169 -15.58 9.05 -6.75
C GLY A 169 -16.69 9.23 -5.70
N VAL A 170 -17.78 8.51 -5.93
CA VAL A 170 -18.88 8.37 -4.98
C VAL A 170 -18.74 6.99 -4.36
N PRO A 171 -18.65 6.86 -3.02
CA PRO A 171 -18.58 5.54 -2.38
C PRO A 171 -19.72 4.63 -2.85
N PRO A 172 -19.45 3.36 -3.19
CA PRO A 172 -20.42 2.49 -3.83
C PRO A 172 -21.58 2.14 -2.91
N ILE A 173 -22.79 2.11 -3.49
CA ILE A 173 -23.95 1.50 -2.85
C ILE A 173 -23.81 -0.01 -2.99
N ILE A 174 -23.78 -0.73 -1.87
CA ILE A 174 -23.53 -2.17 -1.87
C ILE A 174 -24.87 -2.91 -1.90
N ASN A 175 -25.22 -3.41 -3.09
CA ASN A 175 -26.49 -4.11 -3.36
C ASN A 175 -26.40 -5.64 -3.22
N GLY A 176 -25.31 -6.17 -2.65
CA GLY A 176 -25.18 -7.59 -2.26
C GLY A 176 -24.49 -8.51 -3.25
N SER A 177 -24.09 -8.03 -4.43
CA SER A 177 -23.10 -8.66 -5.30
C SER A 177 -21.86 -7.77 -5.40
N PHE A 178 -20.68 -8.39 -5.50
CA PHE A 178 -19.42 -7.68 -5.71
C PHE A 178 -18.81 -8.12 -7.03
N ASP A 179 -18.28 -7.17 -7.78
CA ASP A 179 -17.48 -7.46 -8.96
C ASP A 179 -16.14 -8.06 -8.54
N TYR A 180 -15.68 -9.06 -9.27
CA TYR A 180 -14.51 -9.85 -8.89
C TYR A 180 -13.22 -9.01 -8.82
N GLU A 181 -13.14 -7.98 -9.67
CA GLU A 181 -12.00 -7.05 -9.74
C GLU A 181 -11.88 -6.15 -8.52
N ASP A 182 -12.99 -5.87 -7.82
CA ASP A 182 -13.04 -5.07 -6.59
C ASP A 182 -12.77 -5.91 -5.32
N LEU A 183 -12.51 -7.21 -5.49
CA LEU A 183 -12.23 -8.13 -4.39
C LEU A 183 -10.73 -8.33 -4.27
N HIS A 184 -10.22 -8.12 -3.06
CA HIS A 184 -8.78 -8.16 -2.79
C HIS A 184 -8.49 -9.01 -1.55
N VAL A 185 -7.59 -9.99 -1.67
CA VAL A 185 -7.26 -10.90 -0.55
C VAL A 185 -6.06 -10.39 0.23
N LEU A 186 -6.33 -9.99 1.47
CA LEU A 186 -5.31 -9.62 2.45
C LEU A 186 -4.93 -10.86 3.28
N GLN A 187 -3.73 -11.38 3.04
CA GLN A 187 -3.20 -12.56 3.75
C GLN A 187 -3.05 -12.33 5.26
N SER A 188 -3.03 -13.40 6.04
CA SER A 188 -2.88 -13.34 7.50
C SER A 188 -1.62 -12.57 7.90
N ARG A 189 -1.74 -11.69 8.91
CA ARG A 189 -0.65 -10.86 9.44
C ARG A 189 0.02 -9.96 8.40
N ARG A 190 -0.65 -9.69 7.28
CA ARG A 190 -0.17 -8.76 6.25
C ARG A 190 -0.90 -7.43 6.33
N ARG A 191 -0.30 -6.45 5.67
CA ARG A 191 -0.84 -5.10 5.51
C ARG A 191 -1.03 -4.80 4.03
N CYS A 192 -1.96 -3.91 3.72
CA CYS A 192 -1.99 -3.18 2.47
C CYS A 192 -2.35 -1.72 2.75
N SER A 193 -2.00 -0.81 1.85
CA SER A 193 -2.30 0.61 2.00
C SER A 193 -3.03 1.19 0.80
N VAL A 194 -3.79 2.25 1.07
CA VAL A 194 -4.42 3.10 0.09
C VAL A 194 -3.88 4.51 0.30
N ARG A 195 -3.25 5.07 -0.73
CA ARG A 195 -2.66 6.40 -0.66
C ARG A 195 -3.65 7.43 -1.19
N VAL A 196 -3.98 8.41 -0.34
CA VAL A 196 -4.90 9.50 -0.65
C VAL A 196 -4.12 10.80 -0.68
N ILE A 197 -4.13 11.48 -1.82
CA ILE A 197 -3.42 12.74 -2.01
C ILE A 197 -4.45 13.86 -2.09
N PHE A 198 -4.38 14.78 -1.14
CA PHE A 198 -5.15 16.02 -1.15
C PHE A 198 -4.29 17.13 -1.74
N GLU A 199 -4.61 17.50 -2.98
CA GLU A 199 -3.92 18.59 -3.65
C GLU A 199 -4.19 19.93 -2.94
N PRO A 200 -3.25 20.89 -2.98
CA PRO A 200 -3.42 22.19 -2.31
C PRO A 200 -4.72 22.91 -2.70
N GLN A 201 -5.16 22.79 -3.95
CA GLN A 201 -6.41 23.39 -4.41
C GLN A 201 -7.64 22.71 -3.79
N GLN A 202 -7.59 21.40 -3.53
CA GLN A 202 -8.67 20.66 -2.87
C GLN A 202 -8.78 21.04 -1.39
N LEU A 203 -7.64 21.15 -0.68
CA LEU A 203 -7.59 21.63 0.70
C LEU A 203 -8.19 23.04 0.79
N ALA A 204 -7.79 23.95 -0.11
CA ALA A 204 -8.35 25.29 -0.19
C ALA A 204 -9.86 25.29 -0.50
N ALA A 205 -10.33 24.44 -1.41
CA ALA A 205 -11.75 24.32 -1.76
C ALA A 205 -12.61 23.80 -0.58
N MET A 206 -12.02 22.97 0.29
CA MET A 206 -12.65 22.57 1.55
C MET A 206 -12.63 23.66 2.62
N ASN A 207 -12.01 24.82 2.36
CA ASN A 207 -11.73 25.86 3.35
C ASN A 207 -10.83 25.36 4.50
N MET A 208 -9.89 24.47 4.19
CA MET A 208 -8.81 24.12 5.09
C MET A 208 -7.67 25.12 4.90
N GLY A 209 -7.38 25.89 5.94
CA GLY A 209 -6.30 26.87 5.99
C GLY A 209 -5.28 26.54 7.08
N VAL A 210 -4.52 27.54 7.52
CA VAL A 210 -3.60 27.40 8.64
C VAL A 210 -4.35 26.98 9.92
N GLY A 211 -3.83 26.00 10.65
CA GLY A 211 -4.39 25.54 11.92
C GLY A 211 -4.12 24.07 12.24
N GLU A 212 -4.64 23.63 13.39
CA GLU A 212 -4.60 22.22 13.81
C GLU A 212 -5.85 21.45 13.37
N TYR A 213 -5.64 20.24 12.89
CA TYR A 213 -6.68 19.36 12.37
C TYR A 213 -6.56 17.97 12.97
N GLU A 214 -7.68 17.26 12.97
CA GLU A 214 -7.78 15.85 13.33
C GLU A 214 -8.30 15.08 12.12
N ILE A 215 -7.70 13.93 11.83
CA ILE A 215 -8.17 13.01 10.81
C ILE A 215 -8.41 11.62 11.41
N ARG A 216 -9.47 10.97 10.91
CA ARG A 216 -9.77 9.57 11.21
C ARG A 216 -10.31 8.90 9.95
N ALA A 217 -9.81 7.70 9.67
CA ALA A 217 -10.36 6.86 8.61
C ALA A 217 -11.44 5.93 9.15
N TYR A 218 -12.44 5.66 8.33
CA TYR A 218 -13.45 4.63 8.53
C TYR A 218 -13.47 3.74 7.31
N TYR A 219 -13.52 2.43 7.55
CA TYR A 219 -13.87 1.47 6.50
C TYR A 219 -15.19 0.81 6.87
N ASN A 220 -16.11 0.80 5.92
CA ASN A 220 -17.43 0.23 6.08
C ASN A 220 -17.69 -0.77 4.96
N ASN A 221 -18.10 -1.98 5.33
CA ASN A 221 -18.72 -2.90 4.42
C ASN A 221 -19.97 -3.50 5.09
N PRO A 222 -21.18 -3.07 4.70
CA PRO A 222 -22.42 -3.52 5.33
C PRO A 222 -22.82 -4.93 4.91
N ASN A 223 -22.25 -5.48 3.82
CA ASN A 223 -22.67 -6.75 3.24
C ASN A 223 -21.49 -7.71 3.06
N ARG A 224 -21.71 -9.00 3.33
CA ARG A 224 -20.74 -10.06 3.01
C ARG A 224 -20.69 -10.38 1.51
N GLY A 225 -21.70 -9.91 0.78
CA GLY A 225 -21.92 -10.20 -0.63
C GLY A 225 -22.25 -11.66 -0.88
N VAL A 226 -22.56 -11.96 -2.13
CA VAL A 226 -22.56 -13.31 -2.67
C VAL A 226 -21.44 -13.33 -3.70
N LEU A 227 -20.46 -14.22 -3.55
CA LEU A 227 -19.43 -14.41 -4.58
C LEU A 227 -20.14 -14.80 -5.89
N PRO A 228 -19.75 -14.23 -7.05
CA PRO A 228 -20.42 -14.51 -8.31
C PRO A 228 -20.43 -16.02 -8.58
N ALA A 229 -21.58 -16.53 -9.03
CA ALA A 229 -21.81 -17.96 -9.28
C ALA A 229 -21.02 -18.52 -10.47
N THR A 230 -20.18 -17.72 -11.11
CA THR A 230 -19.35 -18.07 -12.26
C THR A 230 -18.02 -17.34 -12.11
N ALA A 231 -16.90 -18.06 -12.23
CA ALA A 231 -15.59 -17.42 -12.23
C ALA A 231 -15.39 -16.60 -13.53
N PRO A 232 -14.41 -15.65 -13.57
CA PRO A 232 -14.17 -14.80 -14.74
C PRO A 232 -13.87 -15.57 -16.05
N ASP A 233 -13.46 -16.84 -15.94
CA ASP A 233 -13.19 -17.74 -17.06
C ASP A 233 -14.45 -18.48 -17.58
N GLY A 234 -15.63 -18.15 -17.06
CA GLY A 234 -16.89 -18.80 -17.42
C GLY A 234 -17.07 -20.19 -16.80
N SER A 235 -16.14 -20.63 -15.95
CA SER A 235 -16.29 -21.90 -15.24
C SER A 235 -17.33 -21.78 -14.12
N THR A 236 -18.14 -22.83 -13.98
CA THR A 236 -18.99 -23.01 -12.80
C THR A 236 -18.04 -23.23 -11.61
N PRO A 237 -18.13 -22.47 -10.50
CA PRO A 237 -17.30 -22.66 -9.33
C PRO A 237 -17.45 -24.12 -8.91
N THR A 238 -16.36 -24.87 -8.99
CA THR A 238 -16.37 -26.33 -8.81
C THR A 238 -16.71 -26.74 -7.37
N ALA A 239 -16.83 -25.78 -6.46
CA ALA A 239 -17.23 -25.99 -5.08
C ALA A 239 -18.48 -25.17 -4.76
N THR A 240 -19.57 -25.86 -4.40
CA THR A 240 -20.60 -25.29 -3.55
C THR A 240 -19.89 -24.71 -2.32
N PRO A 241 -20.06 -23.42 -1.98
CA PRO A 241 -19.38 -22.85 -0.83
C PRO A 241 -19.73 -23.68 0.40
N MET A 242 -18.70 -24.21 1.07
CA MET A 242 -18.86 -25.17 2.16
C MET A 242 -19.59 -24.55 3.36
N PHE A 243 -19.65 -23.21 3.44
CA PHE A 243 -20.44 -22.45 4.41
C PHE A 243 -21.23 -21.33 3.71
N GLN A 244 -22.41 -21.01 4.24
CA GLN A 244 -23.33 -20.03 3.63
C GLN A 244 -22.85 -18.57 3.79
N ASP A 245 -21.91 -18.31 4.71
CA ASP A 245 -21.49 -16.98 5.14
C ASP A 245 -20.00 -16.69 4.90
N GLN A 246 -19.35 -17.49 4.02
CA GLN A 246 -17.97 -17.33 3.56
C GLN A 246 -17.76 -16.11 2.63
N GLY A 247 -18.34 -14.96 2.94
CA GLY A 247 -18.26 -13.77 2.09
C GLY A 247 -17.06 -12.87 2.39
N VAL A 248 -17.07 -11.73 1.72
CA VAL A 248 -16.21 -10.57 1.96
C VAL A 248 -16.32 -10.13 3.42
N TRP A 249 -15.24 -9.56 3.97
CA TRP A 249 -15.24 -8.94 5.29
C TRP A 249 -16.43 -8.01 5.47
N ARG A 250 -17.19 -8.16 6.55
CA ARG A 250 -18.35 -7.32 6.87
C ARG A 250 -18.17 -6.67 8.23
N GLY A 251 -18.44 -5.37 8.27
CA GLY A 251 -18.48 -4.61 9.50
C GLY A 251 -18.12 -3.15 9.27
N ARG A 252 -17.82 -2.49 10.39
CA ARG A 252 -17.23 -1.16 10.41
C ARG A 252 -16.02 -1.16 11.33
N ILE A 253 -14.94 -0.57 10.85
CA ILE A 253 -13.74 -0.31 11.64
C ILE A 253 -13.33 1.14 11.45
N ASN A 254 -12.67 1.68 12.46
CA ASN A 254 -12.15 3.03 12.46
C ASN A 254 -10.69 3.02 12.90
N SER A 255 -9.93 3.97 12.36
CA SER A 255 -8.58 4.22 12.84
C SER A 255 -8.61 4.98 14.17
N LYS A 256 -7.45 5.05 14.83
CA LYS A 256 -7.19 6.09 15.83
C LYS A 256 -7.28 7.48 15.17
N ILE A 257 -7.54 8.49 15.99
CA ILE A 257 -7.42 9.89 15.53
C ILE A 257 -5.94 10.20 15.38
N VAL A 258 -5.58 10.83 14.27
CA VAL A 258 -4.27 11.43 14.04
C VAL A 258 -4.45 12.93 13.96
N THR A 259 -3.61 13.67 14.68
CA THR A 259 -3.54 15.13 14.67
C THR A 259 -2.48 15.59 13.67
N PHE A 260 -2.72 16.70 12.98
CA PHE A 260 -1.73 17.34 12.11
C PHE A 260 -1.93 18.85 12.07
N GLU A 261 -0.90 19.58 11.65
CA GLU A 261 -0.90 21.04 11.57
C GLU A 261 -0.67 21.49 10.12
N ILE A 262 -1.48 22.43 9.64
CA ILE A 262 -1.19 23.21 8.44
C ILE A 262 -0.56 24.53 8.88
N SER A 263 0.71 24.75 8.54
CA SER A 263 1.45 25.96 8.90
C SER A 263 1.69 26.86 7.70
N PRO A 264 1.89 28.18 7.90
CA PRO A 264 2.27 29.10 6.82
C PRO A 264 3.53 28.68 6.04
#